data_AF-A0A4Q5LTL3-F1
#
_entry.id   AF-A0A4Q5LTL3-F1
#
_cell.length_a   1.000
_cell.length_b   1.000
_cell.length_c   1.000
_cell.angle_alpha   90.00
_cell.angle_beta   90.00
_cell.angle_gamma   90.00
#
_symmetry.space_group_name_H-M   'P 1'
#
loop_
_entity.id
_entity.type
_entity.pdbx_description
1 polymer ?
#
loop_
_entity_poly.entity_id
_entity_poly.type
_entity_poly.pdbx_seq_one_letter_code
_entity_poly.pdbx_strand_id
1 'polypeptide(L)'
;MHKLVNLLILAFCWVTMPTVFAQYMITLKDTRIDIKPVGYHIAGVKDGRLQKNGIGTIITSVDEKAPLTISGGVKNGFQNFIARNLAKDVNTVPILYHIQTLTVTESRKEGAVHGKMSLSVSFERIGKNDTVSLVTSEVFMDYKRSVVASPNMNNLESVLHQLIVQTLDYVTDWMQLNNDKHEALTKGVEIFITPDYKKNDKDTIYYETRKINWDDFRGRPGSVSRYGAAIFSNFGYHSSFKVSKGLIQAFIETRTYMVRGMSWANETAKTEYSLAHEQLHFDITKLVVERFKKKVKAMHAESIDDLNSMIQYEYLESYREMNRLQKEYDDETRHSLDTFKQAEWAQKIKMWLKEYLTQPSPEKGEG
;
A
#
# COMPACT_ATOMS: atom_id res chain seq x y z
N MET A 1 6.88 -86.58 54.01
CA MET A 1 7.37 -85.48 54.86
C MET A 1 8.43 -84.71 54.10
N HIS A 2 8.22 -83.38 53.91
CA HIS A 2 9.20 -82.28 53.83
C HIS A 2 10.53 -82.48 53.03
N LYS A 3 10.97 -81.61 52.10
CA LYS A 3 10.92 -80.13 52.05
C LYS A 3 11.06 -79.63 50.59
N LEU A 4 10.28 -78.63 50.21
CA LEU A 4 10.59 -77.71 49.10
C LEU A 4 11.60 -76.67 49.58
N VAL A 5 12.62 -76.37 48.76
CA VAL A 5 13.54 -75.25 48.92
C VAL A 5 13.00 -74.08 48.08
N ASN A 6 12.59 -72.99 48.73
CA ASN A 6 12.27 -71.73 48.07
C ASN A 6 13.53 -70.87 47.95
N LEU A 7 13.91 -70.55 46.72
CA LEU A 7 14.96 -69.58 46.39
C LEU A 7 14.31 -68.20 46.25
N LEU A 8 14.63 -67.27 47.16
CA LEU A 8 14.18 -65.87 47.09
C LEU A 8 15.14 -65.10 46.16
N ILE A 9 14.65 -64.63 45.01
CA ILE A 9 15.35 -63.66 44.16
C ILE A 9 14.81 -62.27 44.52
N LEU A 10 15.64 -61.44 45.15
CA LEU A 10 15.37 -60.00 45.30
C LEU A 10 15.62 -59.31 43.94
N ALA A 11 14.56 -58.89 43.27
CA ALA A 11 14.64 -57.97 42.14
C ALA A 11 14.70 -56.53 42.65
N PHE A 12 15.85 -55.88 42.50
CA PHE A 12 16.03 -54.47 42.85
C PHE A 12 15.54 -53.62 41.66
N CYS A 13 14.31 -53.10 41.74
CA CYS A 13 13.80 -52.13 40.77
C CYS A 13 14.48 -50.77 40.98
N TRP A 14 15.46 -50.43 40.13
CA TRP A 14 15.89 -49.04 39.96
C TRP A 14 14.82 -48.26 39.23
N VAL A 15 14.03 -47.47 39.98
CA VAL A 15 13.20 -46.41 39.42
C VAL A 15 14.14 -45.27 39.04
N THR A 16 14.51 -45.17 37.77
CA THR A 16 15.16 -43.98 37.23
C THR A 16 14.14 -42.85 37.22
N MET A 17 14.16 -42.00 38.24
CA MET A 17 13.44 -40.73 38.21
C MET A 17 13.96 -39.91 37.03
N PRO A 18 13.11 -39.40 36.12
CA PRO A 18 13.57 -38.53 35.06
C PRO A 18 14.16 -37.27 35.70
N THR A 19 15.44 -37.00 35.42
CA THR A 19 16.09 -35.74 35.79
C THR A 19 15.38 -34.60 35.07
N VAL A 20 14.56 -33.85 35.80
CA VAL A 20 13.99 -32.60 35.31
C VAL A 20 15.16 -31.61 35.17
N PHE A 21 15.64 -31.40 33.94
CA PHE A 21 16.60 -30.34 33.68
C PHE A 21 16.01 -29.00 34.13
N ALA A 22 16.78 -28.21 34.89
CA ALA A 22 16.35 -26.88 35.29
C ALA A 22 16.07 -26.02 34.06
N GLN A 23 14.83 -25.53 33.93
CA GLN A 23 14.42 -24.71 32.80
C GLN A 23 14.66 -23.23 33.12
N TYR A 24 15.59 -22.59 32.41
CA TYR A 24 15.85 -21.16 32.56
C TYR A 24 14.89 -20.38 31.67
N MET A 25 14.06 -19.56 32.32
CA MET A 25 12.93 -18.92 31.67
C MET A 25 12.81 -17.48 32.13
N ILE A 26 12.77 -16.56 31.18
CA ILE A 26 12.39 -15.17 31.44
C ILE A 26 10.86 -15.11 31.46
N THR A 27 10.32 -14.55 32.54
CA THR A 27 8.90 -14.20 32.65
C THR A 27 8.77 -12.70 32.67
N LEU A 28 8.32 -12.11 31.56
CA LEU A 28 8.05 -10.67 31.47
C LEU A 28 7.04 -10.27 32.54
N LYS A 29 7.41 -9.32 33.40
CA LYS A 29 6.56 -8.87 34.50
C LYS A 29 5.52 -7.88 34.00
N ASP A 30 4.36 -7.85 34.65
CA ASP A 30 3.34 -6.83 34.39
C ASP A 30 3.79 -5.47 34.97
N THR A 31 4.69 -4.81 34.25
CA THR A 31 5.20 -3.47 34.52
C THR A 31 4.74 -2.54 33.41
N ARG A 32 4.09 -1.43 33.79
CA ARG A 32 3.60 -0.42 32.84
C ARG A 32 4.73 0.09 31.95
N ILE A 33 4.45 0.18 30.64
CA ILE A 33 5.31 0.83 29.66
C ILE A 33 4.89 2.31 29.58
N ASP A 34 5.79 3.23 29.92
CA ASP A 34 5.51 4.68 29.91
C ASP A 34 5.72 5.30 28.52
N ILE A 35 5.08 4.68 27.52
CA ILE A 35 5.05 5.14 26.14
C ILE A 35 3.59 5.39 25.79
N LYS A 36 3.33 6.53 25.14
CA LYS A 36 2.01 6.83 24.56
C LYS A 36 2.09 6.69 23.04
N PRO A 37 1.56 5.59 22.46
CA PRO A 37 1.51 5.44 21.01
C PRO A 37 0.84 6.64 20.31
N VAL A 38 1.42 7.08 19.19
CA VAL A 38 0.96 8.23 18.42
C VAL A 38 0.43 7.75 17.07
N GLY A 39 -0.89 7.74 16.90
CA GLY A 39 -1.51 7.37 15.63
C GLY A 39 -1.53 5.87 15.32
N TYR A 40 -1.08 5.02 16.25
CA TYR A 40 -1.13 3.56 16.11
C TYR A 40 -1.47 2.83 17.41
N HIS A 41 -1.78 1.55 17.28
CA HIS A 41 -1.80 0.61 18.39
C HIS A 41 -1.22 -0.73 17.97
N ILE A 42 -0.60 -1.46 18.90
CA ILE A 42 -0.17 -2.84 18.66
C ILE A 42 -1.40 -3.76 18.69
N ALA A 43 -1.76 -4.29 17.53
CA ALA A 43 -2.91 -5.18 17.36
C ALA A 43 -2.55 -6.65 17.59
N GLY A 44 -1.28 -7.02 17.40
CA GLY A 44 -0.82 -8.38 17.63
C GLY A 44 0.70 -8.50 17.60
N VAL A 45 1.19 -9.69 17.98
CA VAL A 45 2.60 -10.06 17.91
C VAL A 45 2.77 -11.30 17.03
N LYS A 46 3.81 -11.29 16.20
CA LYS A 46 4.22 -12.43 15.38
C LYS A 46 5.65 -12.81 15.73
N ASP A 47 5.87 -14.10 16.00
CA ASP A 47 7.22 -14.68 16.11
C ASP A 47 7.65 -15.18 14.72
N GLY A 48 8.38 -14.31 14.00
CA GLY A 48 8.93 -14.57 12.66
C GLY A 48 10.30 -15.22 12.67
N ARG A 49 10.88 -15.47 13.86
CA ARG A 49 12.21 -16.04 13.98
C ARG A 49 12.26 -17.43 13.34
N LEU A 50 13.36 -17.71 12.64
CA LEU A 50 13.63 -19.03 12.07
C LEU A 50 13.81 -20.09 13.17
N GLN A 51 14.47 -19.73 14.27
CA GLN A 51 14.71 -20.60 15.42
C GLN A 51 13.71 -20.31 16.55
N LYS A 52 12.77 -21.25 16.76
CA LYS A 52 11.69 -21.10 17.75
C LYS A 52 11.98 -21.79 19.09
N ASN A 53 13.00 -22.66 19.14
CA ASN A 53 13.36 -23.46 20.30
C ASN A 53 14.24 -22.67 21.30
N GLY A 54 13.69 -21.58 21.83
CA GLY A 54 14.38 -20.71 22.79
C GLY A 54 14.91 -19.42 22.17
N ILE A 55 15.72 -18.70 22.96
CA ILE A 55 16.30 -17.40 22.61
C ILE A 55 17.83 -17.39 22.71
N GLY A 56 18.46 -18.56 22.81
CA GLY A 56 19.91 -18.70 22.99
C GLY A 56 20.25 -19.52 24.22
N THR A 57 21.47 -19.36 24.72
CA THR A 57 21.98 -20.11 25.87
C THR A 57 22.63 -19.20 26.89
N ILE A 58 22.51 -19.57 28.16
CA ILE A 58 23.19 -18.91 29.28
C ILE A 58 24.19 -19.86 29.93
N ILE A 59 25.24 -19.30 30.54
CA ILE A 59 26.30 -19.99 31.29
C ILE A 59 25.82 -20.21 32.74
N THR A 60 25.69 -21.46 33.16
CA THR A 60 25.26 -21.84 34.52
C THR A 60 26.43 -22.22 35.40
N SER A 61 27.50 -22.80 34.85
CA SER A 61 28.70 -23.14 35.63
C SER A 61 29.97 -22.97 34.79
N VAL A 62 31.11 -23.47 35.27
CA VAL A 62 32.40 -23.31 34.60
C VAL A 62 32.35 -23.84 33.17
N ASP A 63 31.72 -25.01 32.97
CA ASP A 63 31.71 -25.72 31.69
C ASP A 63 30.29 -25.96 31.13
N GLU A 64 29.25 -25.49 31.83
CA GLU A 64 27.86 -25.75 31.43
C GLU A 64 27.15 -24.52 30.88
N LYS A 65 26.39 -24.77 29.81
CA LYS A 65 25.41 -23.85 29.24
C LYS A 65 24.04 -24.49 29.27
N ALA A 66 23.01 -23.67 29.49
CA ALA A 66 21.62 -24.10 29.46
C ALA A 66 20.82 -23.25 28.46
N PRO A 67 19.80 -23.83 27.80
CA PRO A 67 18.93 -23.07 26.91
C PRO A 67 18.10 -22.05 27.70
N LEU A 68 17.90 -20.88 27.11
CA LEU A 68 17.07 -19.82 27.65
C LEU A 68 15.78 -19.71 26.86
N THR A 69 14.65 -19.61 27.57
CA THR A 69 13.31 -19.54 26.98
C THR A 69 12.51 -18.36 27.54
N ILE A 70 11.38 -18.05 26.91
CA ILE A 70 10.38 -17.10 27.43
C ILE A 70 9.17 -17.88 27.92
N SER A 71 8.63 -17.48 29.08
CA SER A 71 7.41 -18.08 29.64
C SER A 71 6.23 -17.93 28.70
N GLY A 72 5.53 -19.05 28.43
CA GLY A 72 4.45 -19.11 27.45
C GLY A 72 4.89 -19.04 25.98
N GLY A 73 6.19 -19.00 25.70
CA GLY A 73 6.77 -18.81 24.37
C GLY A 73 6.88 -17.33 23.97
N VAL A 74 7.77 -17.03 23.03
CA VAL A 74 8.12 -15.64 22.65
C VAL A 74 6.89 -14.86 22.18
N LYS A 75 6.08 -15.41 21.26
CA LYS A 75 4.85 -14.76 20.77
C LYS A 75 3.92 -14.38 21.92
N ASN A 76 3.50 -15.35 22.72
CA ASN A 76 2.48 -15.13 23.75
C ASN A 76 3.02 -14.27 24.91
N GLY A 77 4.28 -14.47 25.30
CA GLY A 77 4.93 -13.67 26.32
C GLY A 77 4.94 -12.19 25.96
N PHE A 78 5.42 -11.85 24.75
CA PHE A 78 5.42 -10.47 24.25
C PHE A 78 3.99 -9.94 24.06
N GLN A 79 3.09 -10.73 23.47
CA GLN A 79 1.71 -10.30 23.21
C GLN A 79 0.98 -9.95 24.51
N ASN A 80 1.08 -10.81 25.52
CA ASN A 80 0.45 -10.57 26.82
C ASN A 80 1.07 -9.36 27.53
N PHE A 81 2.42 -9.27 27.52
CA PHE A 81 3.12 -8.15 28.14
C PHE A 81 2.73 -6.82 27.50
N ILE A 82 2.82 -6.68 26.17
CA ILE A 82 2.48 -5.45 25.47
C ILE A 82 0.99 -5.12 25.65
N ALA A 83 0.08 -6.08 25.48
CA ALA A 83 -1.35 -5.84 25.57
C ALA A 83 -1.81 -5.38 26.97
N ARG A 84 -1.12 -5.79 28.04
CA ARG A 84 -1.44 -5.39 29.42
C ARG A 84 -0.79 -4.08 29.84
N ASN A 85 0.36 -3.76 29.27
CA ASN A 85 1.24 -2.72 29.82
C ASN A 85 1.45 -1.50 28.92
N LEU A 86 1.13 -1.57 27.62
CA LEU A 86 1.17 -0.43 26.70
C LEU A 86 -0.20 0.22 26.55
N ALA A 87 -0.26 1.56 26.55
CA ALA A 87 -1.50 2.29 26.29
C ALA A 87 -2.06 1.95 24.88
N LYS A 88 -3.39 1.80 24.77
CA LYS A 88 -4.05 1.36 23.53
C LYS A 88 -5.23 2.26 23.17
N ASP A 89 -5.24 2.75 21.93
CA ASP A 89 -6.41 3.33 21.28
C ASP A 89 -6.76 2.51 20.03
N VAL A 90 -7.85 1.76 20.09
CA VAL A 90 -8.29 0.85 19.02
C VAL A 90 -8.73 1.56 17.74
N ASN A 91 -8.95 2.88 17.78
CA ASN A 91 -9.36 3.66 16.61
C ASN A 91 -8.18 4.15 15.75
N THR A 92 -6.96 3.83 16.17
CA THR A 92 -5.71 4.19 15.47
C THR A 92 -5.24 3.08 14.53
N VAL A 93 -4.17 3.32 13.77
CA VAL A 93 -3.62 2.34 12.81
C VAL A 93 -3.23 1.04 13.52
N PRO A 94 -3.78 -0.13 13.12
CA PRO A 94 -3.40 -1.41 13.71
C PRO A 94 -2.03 -1.85 13.19
N ILE A 95 -1.08 -2.04 14.10
CA ILE A 95 0.29 -2.49 13.79
C ILE A 95 0.54 -3.89 14.34
N LEU A 96 1.18 -4.73 13.53
CA LEU A 96 1.73 -6.01 13.91
C LEU A 96 3.17 -5.82 14.41
N TYR A 97 3.45 -6.26 15.63
CA TYR A 97 4.80 -6.34 16.20
C TYR A 97 5.46 -7.65 15.77
N HIS A 98 6.22 -7.63 14.68
CA HIS A 98 6.79 -8.81 14.05
C HIS A 98 8.25 -9.01 14.46
N ILE A 99 8.47 -9.96 15.38
CA ILE A 99 9.80 -10.29 15.91
C ILE A 99 10.59 -11.04 14.85
N GLN A 100 11.65 -10.42 14.34
CA GLN A 100 12.56 -10.99 13.35
C GLN A 100 13.67 -11.79 14.02
N THR A 101 14.25 -11.23 15.08
CA THR A 101 15.30 -11.88 15.88
C THR A 101 15.11 -11.59 17.37
N LEU A 102 15.45 -12.58 18.20
CA LEU A 102 15.60 -12.41 19.65
C LEU A 102 16.67 -13.41 20.10
N THR A 103 17.83 -12.89 20.47
CA THR A 103 19.01 -13.72 20.76
C THR A 103 19.72 -13.27 22.02
N VAL A 104 20.14 -14.23 22.82
CA VAL A 104 21.01 -14.07 23.98
C VAL A 104 22.27 -14.89 23.75
N THR A 105 23.41 -14.22 23.80
CA THR A 105 24.72 -14.85 23.75
C THR A 105 25.50 -14.47 24.99
N GLU A 106 26.16 -15.46 25.59
CA GLU A 106 27.02 -15.24 26.75
C GLU A 106 28.41 -15.83 26.50
N SER A 107 29.42 -15.09 26.94
CA SER A 107 30.83 -15.47 26.91
C SER A 107 31.47 -15.21 28.28
N ARG A 108 32.55 -15.94 28.60
CA ARG A 108 33.32 -15.67 29.82
C ARG A 108 34.53 -14.82 29.50
N LYS A 109 34.70 -13.73 30.26
CA LYS A 109 35.91 -12.89 30.25
C LYS A 109 36.20 -12.46 31.67
N GLU A 110 37.47 -12.54 32.10
CA GLU A 110 37.93 -12.04 33.41
C GLU A 110 37.12 -12.58 34.62
N GLY A 111 36.75 -13.87 34.58
CA GLY A 111 35.98 -14.51 35.67
C GLY A 111 34.50 -14.13 35.74
N ALA A 112 34.01 -13.29 34.84
CA ALA A 112 32.61 -12.89 34.76
C ALA A 112 31.94 -13.39 33.46
N VAL A 113 30.62 -13.44 33.49
CA VAL A 113 29.80 -13.63 32.28
C VAL A 113 29.54 -12.27 31.65
N HIS A 114 29.89 -12.15 30.38
CA HIS A 114 29.55 -11.05 29.51
C HIS A 114 28.51 -11.53 28.51
N GLY A 115 27.29 -11.01 28.65
CA GLY A 115 26.16 -11.36 27.81
C GLY A 115 25.75 -10.21 26.91
N LYS A 116 25.18 -10.55 25.75
CA LYS A 116 24.52 -9.64 24.83
C LYS A 116 23.14 -10.17 24.53
N MET A 117 22.13 -9.31 24.67
CA MET A 117 20.77 -9.58 24.21
C MET A 117 20.46 -8.64 23.05
N SER A 118 19.96 -9.19 21.95
CA SER A 118 19.58 -8.45 20.75
C SER A 118 18.15 -8.75 20.38
N LEU A 119 17.42 -7.73 19.91
CA LEU A 119 16.04 -7.82 19.46
C LEU A 119 15.89 -7.01 18.17
N SER A 120 15.40 -7.65 17.11
CA SER A 120 15.01 -6.98 15.86
C SER A 120 13.51 -7.19 15.63
N VAL A 121 12.79 -6.09 15.39
CA VAL A 121 11.34 -6.06 15.26
C VAL A 121 10.97 -5.24 14.04
N SER A 122 10.23 -5.85 13.12
CA SER A 122 9.54 -5.13 12.05
C SER A 122 8.15 -4.74 12.53
N PHE A 123 7.79 -3.48 12.30
CA PHE A 123 6.45 -2.94 12.54
C PHE A 123 5.72 -2.90 11.20
N GLU A 124 4.61 -3.60 11.11
CA GLU A 124 3.85 -3.73 9.87
C GLU A 124 2.42 -3.22 10.09
N ARG A 125 1.90 -2.37 9.20
CA ARG A 125 0.47 -2.04 9.21
C ARG A 125 -0.32 -3.28 8.80
N ILE A 126 -1.39 -3.57 9.53
CA ILE A 126 -2.36 -4.59 9.15
C ILE A 126 -3.36 -3.96 8.15
N GLY A 127 -3.33 -4.44 6.91
CA GLY A 127 -4.31 -4.13 5.87
C GLY A 127 -5.50 -5.09 5.87
N LYS A 128 -6.33 -5.03 4.83
CA LYS A 128 -7.52 -5.89 4.72
C LYS A 128 -7.16 -7.36 4.47
N ASN A 129 -6.14 -7.60 3.64
CA ASN A 129 -5.75 -8.95 3.20
C ASN A 129 -4.27 -9.27 3.48
N ASP A 130 -3.46 -8.26 3.79
CA ASP A 130 -2.01 -8.34 3.90
C ASP A 130 -1.46 -7.45 5.01
N THR A 131 -0.14 -7.43 5.15
CA THR A 131 0.57 -6.48 6.00
C THR A 131 1.57 -5.69 5.17
N VAL A 132 1.72 -4.40 5.50
CA VAL A 132 2.67 -3.50 4.84
C VAL A 132 3.75 -3.10 5.83
N SER A 133 5.01 -3.41 5.53
CA SER A 133 6.16 -3.03 6.36
C SER A 133 6.26 -1.51 6.47
N LEU A 134 6.37 -1.00 7.70
CA LEU A 134 6.55 0.42 8.00
C LEU A 134 8.01 0.72 8.30
N VAL A 135 8.55 0.08 9.33
CA VAL A 135 9.91 0.30 9.82
C VAL A 135 10.41 -0.91 10.60
N THR A 136 11.72 -1.11 10.62
CA THR A 136 12.38 -2.14 11.44
C THR A 136 13.27 -1.47 12.48
N SER A 137 13.12 -1.88 13.75
CA SER A 137 13.96 -1.46 14.86
C SER A 137 14.91 -2.60 15.24
N GLU A 138 16.20 -2.30 15.37
CA GLU A 138 17.21 -3.24 15.84
C GLU A 138 17.91 -2.66 17.06
N VAL A 139 17.77 -3.34 18.19
CA VAL A 139 18.30 -2.90 19.48
C VAL A 139 19.10 -4.02 20.13
N PHE A 140 20.08 -3.65 20.94
CA PHE A 140 20.82 -4.60 21.75
C PHE A 140 21.28 -3.99 23.06
N MET A 141 21.55 -4.85 24.03
CA MET A 141 22.13 -4.47 25.30
C MET A 141 23.16 -5.51 25.73
N ASP A 142 24.30 -5.02 26.17
CA ASP A 142 25.30 -5.82 26.86
C ASP A 142 25.00 -5.83 28.37
N TYR A 143 25.26 -6.96 29.02
CA TYR A 143 25.15 -7.10 30.46
C TYR A 143 26.30 -7.92 31.02
N LYS A 144 26.63 -7.69 32.30
CA LYS A 144 27.66 -8.41 33.03
C LYS A 144 27.05 -9.04 34.28
N ARG A 145 27.42 -10.28 34.57
CA ARG A 145 26.99 -10.97 35.80
C ARG A 145 28.03 -11.96 36.29
N SER A 146 27.94 -12.34 37.56
CA SER A 146 28.73 -13.41 38.14
C SER A 146 28.34 -14.77 37.55
N VAL A 147 29.31 -15.70 37.49
CA VAL A 147 29.07 -17.10 37.15
C VAL A 147 28.46 -17.79 38.37
N VAL A 148 27.20 -18.22 38.27
CA VAL A 148 26.47 -18.89 39.35
C VAL A 148 25.57 -19.98 38.78
N ALA A 149 25.45 -21.10 39.52
CA ALA A 149 24.65 -22.27 39.13
C ALA A 149 23.18 -21.93 38.85
N SER A 150 22.63 -20.94 39.56
CA SER A 150 21.25 -20.45 39.37
C SER A 150 21.25 -18.95 39.11
N PRO A 151 21.38 -18.51 37.83
CA PRO A 151 21.37 -17.09 37.51
C PRO A 151 20.05 -16.42 37.86
N ASN A 152 20.10 -15.16 38.30
CA ASN A 152 18.90 -14.38 38.61
C ASN A 152 18.19 -13.96 37.33
N MET A 153 17.07 -14.62 37.01
CA MET A 153 16.27 -14.34 35.82
C MET A 153 15.69 -12.93 35.79
N ASN A 154 15.54 -12.26 36.93
CA ASN A 154 15.05 -10.87 36.98
C ASN A 154 15.97 -9.90 36.26
N ASN A 155 17.29 -10.12 36.28
CA ASN A 155 18.22 -9.22 35.60
C ASN A 155 18.10 -9.34 34.08
N LEU A 156 17.97 -10.57 33.57
CA LEU A 156 17.76 -10.82 32.15
C LEU A 156 16.38 -10.32 31.69
N GLU A 157 15.37 -10.45 32.56
CA GLU A 157 14.05 -9.90 32.32
C GLU A 157 14.07 -8.38 32.20
N SER A 158 14.77 -7.67 33.09
CA SER A 158 14.95 -6.21 33.00
C SER A 158 15.62 -5.79 31.69
N VAL A 159 16.64 -6.54 31.24
CA VAL A 159 17.29 -6.28 29.94
C VAL A 159 16.29 -6.47 28.80
N LEU A 160 15.53 -7.56 28.80
CA LEU A 160 14.52 -7.81 27.76
C LEU A 160 13.42 -6.75 27.76
N HIS A 161 12.92 -6.36 28.93
CA HIS A 161 11.95 -5.29 29.08
C HIS A 161 12.47 -4.00 28.46
N GLN A 162 13.71 -3.60 28.75
CA GLN A 162 14.30 -2.39 28.20
C GLN A 162 14.46 -2.45 26.67
N LEU A 163 14.81 -3.61 26.10
CA LEU A 163 14.84 -3.77 24.64
C LEU A 163 13.44 -3.61 24.01
N ILE A 164 12.41 -4.20 24.62
CA ILE A 164 11.02 -4.05 24.14
C ILE A 164 10.62 -2.56 24.17
N VAL A 165 10.88 -1.86 25.28
CA VAL A 165 10.62 -0.42 25.41
C VAL A 165 11.35 0.37 24.32
N GLN A 166 12.64 0.14 24.09
CA GLN A 166 13.39 0.83 23.04
C GLN A 166 12.82 0.60 21.64
N THR A 167 12.36 -0.61 21.31
CA THR A 167 11.70 -0.85 20.01
C THR A 167 10.37 -0.09 19.88
N LEU A 168 9.61 0.02 20.98
CA LEU A 168 8.33 0.73 21.02
C LEU A 168 8.50 2.25 20.97
N ASP A 169 9.54 2.79 21.61
CA ASP A 169 9.92 4.19 21.50
C ASP A 169 10.28 4.53 20.06
N TYR A 170 11.12 3.68 19.45
CA TYR A 170 11.56 3.88 18.07
C TYR A 170 10.39 3.96 17.07
N VAL A 171 9.40 3.05 17.13
CA VAL A 171 8.23 3.15 16.25
C VAL A 171 7.33 4.34 16.61
N THR A 172 7.29 4.75 17.88
CA THR A 172 6.52 5.92 18.31
C THR A 172 7.09 7.20 17.73
N ASP A 173 8.41 7.39 17.82
CA ASP A 173 9.11 8.53 17.20
C ASP A 173 8.96 8.49 15.68
N TRP A 174 9.10 7.30 15.07
CA TRP A 174 8.90 7.13 13.64
C TRP A 174 7.49 7.52 13.22
N MET A 175 6.46 7.07 13.95
CA MET A 175 5.07 7.43 13.67
C MET A 175 4.84 8.93 13.82
N GLN A 176 5.39 9.58 14.85
CA GLN A 176 5.27 11.03 15.05
C GLN A 176 5.80 11.83 13.85
N LEU A 177 6.85 11.34 13.18
CA LEU A 177 7.44 11.98 12.00
C LEU A 177 6.69 11.67 10.70
N ASN A 178 6.06 10.48 10.60
CA ASN A 178 5.63 9.88 9.33
C ASN A 178 4.11 9.71 9.18
N ASN A 179 3.31 9.82 10.24
CA ASN A 179 1.88 9.47 10.25
C ASN A 179 1.07 10.08 9.10
N ASP A 180 1.43 11.30 8.69
CA ASP A 180 0.67 12.07 7.69
C ASP A 180 1.37 12.15 6.32
N LYS A 181 2.53 11.50 6.17
CA LYS A 181 3.44 11.61 5.03
C LYS A 181 3.78 10.27 4.39
N HIS A 182 3.62 9.18 5.13
CA HIS A 182 3.96 7.85 4.64
C HIS A 182 2.77 7.20 3.96
N GLU A 183 2.97 6.70 2.74
CA GLU A 183 1.93 6.10 1.91
C GLU A 183 1.21 4.94 2.62
N ALA A 184 1.98 4.05 3.25
CA ALA A 184 1.43 2.91 3.99
C ALA A 184 0.54 3.31 5.18
N LEU A 185 0.48 4.58 5.58
CA LEU A 185 -0.36 5.09 6.67
C LEU A 185 -1.55 5.92 6.15
N THR A 186 -1.73 6.00 4.84
CA THR A 186 -2.80 6.78 4.25
C THR A 186 -4.17 6.22 4.61
N LYS A 187 -5.12 7.13 4.82
CA LYS A 187 -6.49 6.84 5.26
C LYS A 187 -7.49 6.84 4.10
N GLY A 188 -7.02 7.15 2.90
CA GLY A 188 -7.84 7.26 1.71
C GLY A 188 -7.18 8.10 0.64
N VAL A 189 -7.97 8.42 -0.38
CA VAL A 189 -7.55 9.14 -1.58
C VAL A 189 -8.37 10.41 -1.73
N GLU A 190 -7.72 11.48 -2.17
CA GLU A 190 -8.32 12.72 -2.62
C GLU A 190 -7.89 12.98 -4.07
N ILE A 191 -8.86 13.11 -4.97
CA ILE A 191 -8.60 13.21 -6.41
C ILE A 191 -8.99 14.60 -6.91
N PHE A 192 -7.99 15.30 -7.44
CA PHE A 192 -8.12 16.62 -8.02
C PHE A 192 -8.07 16.52 -9.54
N ILE A 193 -9.18 16.82 -10.20
CA ILE A 193 -9.20 17.02 -11.65
C ILE A 193 -8.71 18.44 -11.91
N THR A 194 -7.51 18.57 -12.48
CA THR A 194 -6.96 19.87 -12.84
C THR A 194 -7.58 20.35 -14.16
N PRO A 195 -7.48 21.66 -14.49
CA PRO A 195 -7.89 22.15 -15.79
C PRO A 195 -7.23 21.36 -16.92
N ASP A 196 -7.99 21.10 -17.98
CA ASP A 196 -7.49 20.41 -19.17
C ASP A 196 -6.37 21.20 -19.85
N TYR A 197 -5.48 20.49 -20.54
CA TYR A 197 -4.39 21.11 -21.29
C TYR A 197 -4.90 21.96 -22.45
N LYS A 198 -4.41 23.21 -22.58
CA LYS A 198 -4.94 24.22 -23.52
C LYS A 198 -3.89 24.86 -24.44
N LYS A 199 -2.76 24.20 -24.70
CA LYS A 199 -1.71 24.81 -25.52
C LYS A 199 -1.54 24.06 -26.85
N ASN A 200 -2.02 24.67 -27.93
CA ASN A 200 -1.77 24.14 -29.27
C ASN A 200 -0.29 24.15 -29.62
N ASP A 201 0.12 23.19 -30.44
CA ASP A 201 1.44 23.15 -31.03
C ASP A 201 1.35 23.05 -32.57
N LYS A 202 2.49 22.79 -33.22
CA LYS A 202 2.57 22.78 -34.69
C LYS A 202 1.66 21.73 -35.33
N ASP A 203 1.48 20.59 -34.66
CA ASP A 203 0.79 19.42 -35.19
C ASP A 203 -0.44 19.00 -34.36
N THR A 204 -0.64 19.57 -33.18
CA THR A 204 -1.74 19.18 -32.28
C THR A 204 -2.61 20.38 -31.92
N ILE A 205 -3.92 20.21 -32.06
CA ILE A 205 -4.93 21.17 -31.57
C ILE A 205 -5.67 20.54 -30.38
N TYR A 206 -5.83 21.30 -29.31
CA TYR A 206 -6.53 20.86 -28.10
C TYR A 206 -7.94 21.45 -28.04
N TYR A 207 -8.90 20.63 -27.59
CA TYR A 207 -10.34 20.92 -27.60
C TYR A 207 -10.69 22.24 -26.90
N GLU A 208 -10.01 22.51 -25.80
CA GLU A 208 -10.23 23.67 -24.94
C GLU A 208 -9.78 25.01 -25.54
N THR A 209 -9.11 25.00 -26.70
CA THR A 209 -8.55 26.21 -27.30
C THR A 209 -9.51 26.89 -28.25
N ARG A 210 -10.07 26.13 -29.20
CA ARG A 210 -11.04 26.58 -30.20
C ARG A 210 -11.63 25.37 -30.93
N LYS A 211 -12.71 25.61 -31.66
CA LYS A 211 -13.24 24.66 -32.66
C LYS A 211 -12.24 24.43 -33.80
N ILE A 212 -12.36 23.28 -34.45
CA ILE A 212 -11.54 22.92 -35.61
C ILE A 212 -11.99 23.69 -36.85
N ASN A 213 -11.09 23.87 -37.80
CA ASN A 213 -11.38 24.40 -39.13
C ASN A 213 -10.52 23.67 -40.17
N TRP A 214 -10.79 23.92 -41.45
CA TRP A 214 -10.10 23.20 -42.53
C TRP A 214 -8.58 23.38 -42.57
N ASP A 215 -8.02 24.45 -42.00
CA ASP A 215 -6.56 24.62 -41.89
C ASP A 215 -5.91 23.64 -40.92
N ASP A 216 -6.71 22.96 -40.09
CA ASP A 216 -6.24 21.92 -39.17
C ASP A 216 -6.06 20.56 -39.84
N PHE A 217 -6.64 20.34 -41.03
CA PHE A 217 -6.59 19.08 -41.76
C PHE A 217 -5.40 19.05 -42.73
N ARG A 218 -4.20 18.87 -42.17
CA ARG A 218 -2.92 18.97 -42.90
C ARG A 218 -2.40 17.63 -43.42
N GLY A 219 -3.04 16.53 -43.05
CA GLY A 219 -2.75 15.20 -43.54
C GLY A 219 -3.12 15.03 -45.01
N ARG A 220 -2.63 13.95 -45.61
CA ARG A 220 -3.00 13.56 -46.97
C ARG A 220 -3.94 12.35 -46.93
N PRO A 221 -5.01 12.32 -47.76
CA PRO A 221 -5.81 11.11 -47.92
C PRO A 221 -4.92 9.94 -48.36
N GLY A 222 -5.22 8.74 -47.85
CA GLY A 222 -4.70 7.51 -48.44
C GLY A 222 -5.13 7.39 -49.91
N SER A 223 -4.32 6.74 -50.74
CA SER A 223 -4.49 6.67 -52.21
C SER A 223 -5.82 6.08 -52.70
N VAL A 224 -6.61 5.45 -51.81
CA VAL A 224 -7.87 4.76 -52.15
C VAL A 224 -8.97 5.04 -51.11
N SER A 225 -8.97 6.19 -50.43
CA SER A 225 -10.02 6.48 -49.45
C SER A 225 -11.37 6.73 -50.13
N ARG A 226 -12.41 6.02 -49.68
CA ARG A 226 -13.80 6.23 -50.12
C ARG A 226 -14.50 7.40 -49.41
N TYR A 227 -13.84 8.00 -48.41
CA TYR A 227 -14.39 9.06 -47.57
C TYR A 227 -13.93 10.44 -48.03
N GLY A 228 -14.72 11.47 -47.71
CA GLY A 228 -14.42 12.86 -48.06
C GLY A 228 -13.39 13.53 -47.16
N ALA A 229 -13.47 13.24 -45.86
CA ALA A 229 -12.60 13.75 -44.81
C ALA A 229 -12.46 12.69 -43.70
N ALA A 230 -11.47 12.89 -42.83
CA ALA A 230 -11.33 12.17 -41.58
C ALA A 230 -10.53 12.99 -40.57
N ILE A 231 -11.06 13.12 -39.36
CA ILE A 231 -10.35 13.65 -38.19
C ILE A 231 -9.65 12.54 -37.42
N PHE A 232 -8.41 12.81 -36.99
CA PHE A 232 -7.73 12.02 -35.98
C PHE A 232 -7.87 12.70 -34.63
N SER A 233 -8.95 12.40 -33.91
CA SER A 233 -9.18 12.90 -32.54
C SER A 233 -8.94 11.80 -31.50
N ASN A 234 -8.34 12.16 -30.37
CA ASN A 234 -8.04 11.23 -29.28
C ASN A 234 -7.87 11.99 -27.95
N PHE A 235 -7.62 11.25 -26.87
CA PHE A 235 -7.35 11.82 -25.57
C PHE A 235 -6.18 11.16 -24.86
N GLY A 236 -5.64 11.85 -23.86
CA GLY A 236 -4.62 11.36 -22.94
C GLY A 236 -4.77 12.02 -21.58
N TYR A 237 -3.98 11.57 -20.62
CA TYR A 237 -3.94 12.18 -19.30
C TYR A 237 -2.52 12.20 -18.73
N HIS A 238 -2.29 13.08 -17.78
CA HIS A 238 -1.12 13.08 -16.91
C HIS A 238 -1.60 12.98 -15.46
N SER A 239 -0.97 12.12 -14.68
CA SER A 239 -1.24 11.94 -13.25
C SER A 239 0.01 12.16 -12.44
N SER A 240 -0.12 12.88 -11.33
CA SER A 240 0.91 12.96 -10.29
C SER A 240 0.30 12.67 -8.92
N PHE A 241 1.11 12.09 -8.04
CA PHE A 241 0.68 11.62 -6.73
C PHE A 241 1.59 12.18 -5.65
N LYS A 242 1.02 12.51 -4.50
CA LYS A 242 1.77 12.81 -3.27
C LYS A 242 0.98 12.37 -2.06
N VAL A 243 1.68 12.12 -0.96
CA VAL A 243 1.03 11.89 0.34
C VAL A 243 1.06 13.19 1.14
N SER A 244 -0.11 13.63 1.59
CA SER A 244 -0.23 14.82 2.43
C SER A 244 -1.43 14.70 3.36
N LYS A 245 -1.27 15.12 4.62
CA LYS A 245 -2.33 15.07 5.64
C LYS A 245 -2.93 13.66 5.81
N GLY A 246 -2.11 12.62 5.62
CA GLY A 246 -2.55 11.22 5.70
C GLY A 246 -3.46 10.77 4.55
N LEU A 247 -3.48 11.49 3.43
CA LEU A 247 -4.24 11.14 2.22
C LEU A 247 -3.30 11.01 1.02
N ILE A 248 -3.63 10.09 0.12
CA ILE A 248 -3.07 10.06 -1.23
C ILE A 248 -3.76 11.17 -2.03
N GLN A 249 -3.02 12.20 -2.40
CA GLN A 249 -3.52 13.27 -3.26
C GLN A 249 -3.09 13.01 -4.71
N ALA A 250 -4.06 12.75 -5.58
CA ALA A 250 -3.85 12.55 -7.01
C ALA A 250 -4.29 13.78 -7.80
N PHE A 251 -3.43 14.27 -8.70
CA PHE A 251 -3.72 15.39 -9.60
C PHE A 251 -3.77 14.88 -11.03
N ILE A 252 -4.93 15.03 -11.68
CA ILE A 252 -5.21 14.47 -13.00
C ILE A 252 -5.46 15.61 -13.99
N GLU A 253 -4.56 15.78 -14.94
CA GLU A 253 -4.72 16.65 -16.11
C GLU A 253 -5.16 15.80 -17.30
N THR A 254 -6.27 16.15 -17.96
CA THR A 254 -6.68 15.46 -19.18
C THR A 254 -6.41 16.31 -20.42
N ARG A 255 -6.29 15.64 -21.56
CA ARG A 255 -5.99 16.25 -22.85
C ARG A 255 -6.93 15.66 -23.88
N THR A 256 -7.80 16.49 -24.46
CA THR A 256 -8.60 16.12 -25.62
C THR A 256 -7.99 16.82 -26.82
N TYR A 257 -7.56 16.08 -27.84
CA TYR A 257 -6.78 16.65 -28.93
C TYR A 257 -7.11 16.06 -30.31
N MET A 258 -6.79 16.82 -31.36
CA MET A 258 -6.69 16.31 -32.73
C MET A 258 -5.26 16.45 -33.26
N VAL A 259 -4.83 15.49 -34.08
CA VAL A 259 -3.52 15.52 -34.75
C VAL A 259 -3.71 16.00 -36.18
N ARG A 260 -3.15 17.16 -36.49
CA ARG A 260 -3.31 17.87 -37.77
C ARG A 260 -2.72 17.10 -38.94
N GLY A 261 -1.53 16.55 -38.78
CA GLY A 261 -0.85 15.75 -39.80
C GLY A 261 -1.53 14.40 -40.09
N MET A 262 -2.42 13.93 -39.21
CA MET A 262 -3.19 12.71 -39.40
C MET A 262 -4.66 12.96 -39.80
N SER A 263 -5.10 14.22 -39.72
CA SER A 263 -6.45 14.63 -40.12
C SER A 263 -6.40 15.19 -41.54
N TRP A 264 -7.28 14.75 -42.43
CA TRP A 264 -7.26 15.13 -43.85
C TRP A 264 -8.66 15.36 -44.41
N ALA A 265 -8.75 16.15 -45.47
CA ALA A 265 -9.98 16.36 -46.22
C ALA A 265 -9.65 16.60 -47.70
N ASN A 266 -10.45 16.01 -48.59
CA ASN A 266 -10.39 16.35 -50.01
C ASN A 266 -11.10 17.70 -50.28
N GLU A 267 -10.76 18.38 -51.38
CA GLU A 267 -11.31 19.72 -51.66
C GLU A 267 -12.84 19.72 -51.76
N THR A 268 -13.44 18.65 -52.30
CA THR A 268 -14.90 18.53 -52.44
C THR A 268 -15.63 18.35 -51.10
N ALA A 269 -14.95 17.88 -50.07
CA ALA A 269 -15.51 17.67 -48.73
C ALA A 269 -15.36 18.89 -47.82
N LYS A 270 -14.68 19.96 -48.26
CA LYS A 270 -14.47 21.17 -47.46
C LYS A 270 -15.73 22.06 -47.41
N THR A 271 -16.80 21.54 -46.83
CA THR A 271 -18.07 22.23 -46.61
C THR A 271 -18.30 22.46 -45.12
N GLU A 272 -19.12 23.44 -44.75
CA GLU A 272 -19.50 23.66 -43.33
C GLU A 272 -20.19 22.45 -42.71
N TYR A 273 -21.01 21.73 -43.49
CA TYR A 273 -21.70 20.54 -43.02
C TYR A 273 -20.74 19.39 -42.71
N SER A 274 -19.77 19.14 -43.59
CA SER A 274 -18.74 18.12 -43.37
C SER A 274 -17.80 18.53 -42.23
N LEU A 275 -17.46 19.82 -42.09
CA LEU A 275 -16.67 20.29 -40.95
C LEU A 275 -17.39 20.06 -39.62
N ALA A 276 -18.71 20.29 -39.59
CA ALA A 276 -19.53 19.99 -38.42
C ALA A 276 -19.58 18.49 -38.09
N HIS A 277 -19.48 17.62 -39.10
CA HIS A 277 -19.37 16.17 -38.89
C HIS A 277 -18.07 15.81 -38.16
N GLU A 278 -16.93 16.31 -38.65
CA GLU A 278 -15.62 16.10 -38.04
C GLU A 278 -15.51 16.74 -36.65
N GLN A 279 -16.12 17.91 -36.44
CA GLN A 279 -16.18 18.54 -35.13
C GLN A 279 -16.97 17.67 -34.13
N LEU A 280 -18.02 16.97 -34.58
CA LEU A 280 -18.78 16.12 -33.68
C LEU A 280 -17.99 14.88 -33.23
N HIS A 281 -17.12 14.33 -34.07
CA HIS A 281 -16.14 13.32 -33.62
C HIS A 281 -15.24 13.87 -32.50
N PHE A 282 -14.78 15.12 -32.62
CA PHE A 282 -13.99 15.74 -31.57
C PHE A 282 -14.80 15.96 -30.29
N ASP A 283 -16.08 16.33 -30.40
CA ASP A 283 -17.01 16.47 -29.28
C ASP A 283 -17.31 15.12 -28.59
N ILE A 284 -17.38 14.01 -29.35
CA ILE A 284 -17.49 12.64 -28.81
C ILE A 284 -16.26 12.31 -27.95
N THR A 285 -15.06 12.61 -28.45
CA THR A 285 -13.81 12.41 -27.69
C THR A 285 -13.84 13.20 -26.38
N LYS A 286 -14.29 14.46 -26.41
CA LYS A 286 -14.46 15.27 -25.21
C LYS A 286 -15.47 14.67 -24.23
N LEU A 287 -16.61 14.20 -24.71
CA LEU A 287 -17.63 13.56 -23.86
C LEU A 287 -17.05 12.37 -23.09
N VAL A 288 -16.27 11.53 -23.77
CA VAL A 288 -15.64 10.37 -23.13
C VAL A 288 -14.64 10.80 -22.06
N VAL A 289 -13.88 11.87 -22.31
CA VAL A 289 -12.97 12.44 -21.30
C VAL A 289 -13.73 12.93 -20.07
N GLU A 290 -14.90 13.55 -20.22
CA GLU A 290 -15.73 13.96 -19.08
C GLU A 290 -16.29 12.75 -18.30
N ARG A 291 -16.62 11.65 -18.99
CA ARG A 291 -16.97 10.37 -18.37
C ARG A 291 -15.81 9.75 -17.61
N PHE A 292 -14.62 9.73 -18.21
CA PHE A 292 -13.38 9.28 -17.58
C PHE A 292 -13.12 10.05 -16.27
N LYS A 293 -13.18 11.39 -16.30
CA LYS A 293 -13.01 12.24 -15.10
C LYS A 293 -14.01 11.88 -14.00
N LYS A 294 -15.29 11.67 -14.34
CA LYS A 294 -16.34 11.31 -13.38
C LYS A 294 -16.04 9.96 -12.71
N LYS A 295 -15.61 8.96 -13.47
CA LYS A 295 -15.26 7.63 -12.93
C LYS A 295 -13.99 7.69 -12.08
N VAL A 296 -12.94 8.37 -12.56
CA VAL A 296 -11.69 8.56 -11.81
C VAL A 296 -11.94 9.29 -10.49
N LYS A 297 -12.74 10.36 -10.47
CA LYS A 297 -13.06 11.12 -9.25
C LYS A 297 -13.77 10.30 -8.17
N ALA A 298 -14.42 9.18 -8.54
CA ALA A 298 -15.11 8.29 -7.62
C ALA A 298 -14.24 7.11 -7.11
N MET A 299 -12.97 7.05 -7.50
CA MET A 299 -12.08 5.95 -7.12
C MET A 299 -11.62 6.04 -5.67
N HIS A 300 -11.46 4.86 -5.07
CA HIS A 300 -10.83 4.65 -3.78
C HIS A 300 -9.73 3.60 -3.93
N ALA A 301 -8.58 3.81 -3.28
CA ALA A 301 -7.44 2.91 -3.34
C ALA A 301 -6.69 2.90 -2.00
N GLU A 302 -5.95 1.82 -1.73
CA GLU A 302 -5.14 1.65 -0.51
C GLU A 302 -3.68 2.11 -0.70
N SER A 303 -3.24 2.23 -1.96
CA SER A 303 -1.89 2.66 -2.33
C SER A 303 -1.90 3.53 -3.60
N ILE A 304 -0.79 4.22 -3.86
CA ILE A 304 -0.57 4.98 -5.09
C ILE A 304 -0.51 4.04 -6.30
N ASP A 305 0.12 2.88 -6.15
CA ASP A 305 0.24 1.90 -7.22
C ASP A 305 -1.13 1.32 -7.62
N ASP A 306 -1.98 1.02 -6.64
CA ASP A 306 -3.36 0.58 -6.89
C ASP A 306 -4.14 1.67 -7.62
N LEU A 307 -4.10 2.91 -7.12
CA LEU A 307 -4.82 4.03 -7.71
C LEU A 307 -4.36 4.29 -9.15
N ASN A 308 -3.05 4.32 -9.39
CA ASN A 308 -2.47 4.50 -10.71
C ASN A 308 -2.91 3.39 -11.67
N SER A 309 -2.91 2.13 -11.21
CA SER A 309 -3.37 0.98 -11.99
C SER A 309 -4.86 1.08 -12.34
N MET A 310 -5.70 1.50 -11.38
CA MET A 310 -7.13 1.73 -11.60
C MET A 310 -7.38 2.84 -12.64
N ILE A 311 -6.64 3.95 -12.56
CA ILE A 311 -6.75 5.06 -13.53
C ILE A 311 -6.31 4.60 -14.93
N GLN A 312 -5.22 3.84 -15.04
CA GLN A 312 -4.75 3.28 -16.32
C GLN A 312 -5.77 2.33 -16.93
N TYR A 313 -6.37 1.46 -16.11
CA TYR A 313 -7.43 0.56 -16.55
C TYR A 313 -8.64 1.35 -17.08
N GLU A 314 -9.10 2.35 -16.34
CA GLU A 314 -10.22 3.19 -16.76
C GLU A 314 -9.92 4.01 -18.03
N TYR A 315 -8.67 4.41 -18.23
CA TYR A 315 -8.23 5.04 -19.48
C TYR A 315 -8.43 4.09 -20.67
N LEU A 316 -8.05 2.80 -20.53
CA LEU A 316 -8.25 1.80 -21.59
C LEU A 316 -9.73 1.54 -21.86
N GLU A 317 -10.57 1.46 -20.82
CA GLU A 317 -12.02 1.32 -20.99
C GLU A 317 -12.62 2.53 -21.70
N SER A 318 -12.21 3.74 -21.30
CA SER A 318 -12.65 4.99 -21.94
C SER A 318 -12.17 5.07 -23.40
N TYR A 319 -10.96 4.60 -23.71
CA TYR A 319 -10.48 4.50 -25.09
C TYR A 319 -11.34 3.56 -25.95
N ARG A 320 -11.77 2.41 -25.41
CA ARG A 320 -12.71 1.51 -26.09
C ARG A 320 -14.07 2.14 -26.28
N GLU A 321 -14.58 2.86 -25.25
CA GLU A 321 -15.83 3.60 -25.32
C GLU A 321 -15.81 4.65 -26.44
N MET A 322 -14.74 5.44 -26.53
CA MET A 322 -14.54 6.44 -27.58
C MET A 322 -14.63 5.82 -28.97
N ASN A 323 -13.87 4.75 -29.23
CA ASN A 323 -13.88 4.09 -30.54
C ASN A 323 -15.26 3.50 -30.88
N ARG A 324 -15.96 2.94 -29.89
CA ARG A 324 -17.33 2.44 -30.08
C ARG A 324 -18.30 3.56 -30.46
N LEU A 325 -18.27 4.69 -29.75
CA LEU A 325 -19.14 5.84 -30.02
C LEU A 325 -18.83 6.50 -31.37
N GLN A 326 -17.55 6.66 -31.72
CA GLN A 326 -17.16 7.17 -33.03
C GLN A 326 -17.68 6.28 -34.16
N LYS A 327 -17.54 4.95 -34.01
CA LYS A 327 -18.07 3.99 -34.98
C LYS A 327 -19.61 4.02 -35.06
N GLU A 328 -20.29 4.08 -33.93
CA GLU A 328 -21.76 4.17 -33.87
C GLU A 328 -22.26 5.42 -34.59
N TYR A 329 -21.60 6.56 -34.38
CA TYR A 329 -21.90 7.81 -35.06
C TYR A 329 -21.67 7.73 -36.58
N ASP A 330 -20.53 7.19 -37.00
CA ASP A 330 -20.22 6.95 -38.41
C ASP A 330 -21.27 6.06 -39.10
N ASP A 331 -21.59 4.92 -38.48
CA ASP A 331 -22.52 3.93 -39.03
C ASP A 331 -23.95 4.52 -39.15
N GLU A 332 -24.44 5.20 -38.10
CA GLU A 332 -25.79 5.76 -38.06
C GLU A 332 -25.98 6.97 -38.98
N THR A 333 -24.94 7.79 -39.16
CA THR A 333 -24.96 8.91 -40.11
C THR A 333 -24.61 8.50 -41.54
N ARG A 334 -24.28 7.22 -41.76
CA ARG A 334 -23.76 6.71 -43.03
C ARG A 334 -22.57 7.53 -43.51
N HIS A 335 -21.61 7.80 -42.63
CA HIS A 335 -20.43 8.64 -42.87
C HIS A 335 -20.80 10.03 -43.40
N SER A 336 -21.61 10.78 -42.63
CA SER A 336 -22.15 12.11 -42.95
C SER A 336 -23.25 12.19 -44.02
N LEU A 337 -23.65 11.09 -44.68
CA LEU A 337 -24.69 11.13 -45.72
C LEU A 337 -26.11 11.35 -45.19
N ASP A 338 -26.35 11.08 -43.90
CA ASP A 338 -27.65 11.25 -43.24
C ASP A 338 -27.68 12.51 -42.35
N THR A 339 -28.22 13.59 -42.90
CA THR A 339 -28.28 14.90 -42.24
C THR A 339 -29.18 14.91 -41.00
N PHE A 340 -30.25 14.11 -41.02
CA PHE A 340 -31.18 14.00 -39.90
C PHE A 340 -30.51 13.31 -38.71
N LYS A 341 -29.84 12.17 -38.95
CA LYS A 341 -29.09 11.45 -37.92
C LYS A 341 -27.96 12.27 -37.35
N GLN A 342 -27.23 13.03 -38.17
CA GLN A 342 -26.18 13.93 -37.68
C GLN A 342 -26.74 15.01 -36.73
N ALA A 343 -27.92 15.58 -37.06
CA ALA A 343 -28.57 16.55 -36.19
C ALA A 343 -29.03 15.93 -34.85
N GLU A 344 -29.56 14.69 -34.87
CA GLU A 344 -29.91 13.95 -33.65
C GLU A 344 -28.68 13.74 -32.75
N TRP A 345 -27.56 13.29 -33.34
CA TRP A 345 -26.30 13.12 -32.61
C TRP A 345 -25.78 14.43 -32.04
N ALA A 346 -25.83 15.53 -32.80
CA ALA A 346 -25.40 16.84 -32.33
C ALA A 346 -26.19 17.29 -31.08
N GLN A 347 -27.52 17.04 -31.06
CA GLN A 347 -28.35 17.31 -29.89
C GLN A 347 -28.00 16.40 -28.71
N LYS A 348 -27.81 15.10 -28.97
CA LYS A 348 -27.45 14.08 -27.97
C LYS A 348 -26.14 14.43 -27.27
N ILE A 349 -25.07 14.70 -28.04
CA ILE A 349 -23.74 15.07 -27.53
C ILE A 349 -23.81 16.38 -26.74
N LYS A 350 -24.51 17.40 -27.26
CA LYS A 350 -24.70 18.68 -26.56
C LYS A 350 -25.39 18.51 -25.20
N MET A 351 -26.43 17.68 -25.14
CA MET A 351 -27.14 17.38 -23.90
C MET A 351 -26.22 16.67 -22.90
N TRP A 352 -25.50 15.64 -23.35
CA TRP A 352 -24.60 14.89 -22.48
C TRP A 352 -23.44 15.75 -21.96
N LEU A 353 -22.82 16.58 -22.80
CA LEU A 353 -21.76 17.50 -22.36
C LEU A 353 -22.28 18.53 -21.35
N LYS A 354 -23.53 18.98 -21.47
CA LYS A 354 -24.14 19.93 -20.51
C LYS A 354 -24.28 19.34 -19.10
N GLU A 355 -24.47 18.02 -18.97
CA GLU A 355 -24.50 17.33 -17.67
C GLU A 355 -23.19 17.56 -16.87
N TYR A 356 -22.05 17.69 -17.57
CA TYR A 356 -20.75 17.85 -16.93
C TYR A 356 -20.38 19.31 -16.64
N LEU A 357 -20.92 20.27 -17.40
CA LEU A 357 -20.69 21.71 -17.19
C LEU A 357 -21.51 22.31 -16.02
N THR A 358 -22.45 21.56 -15.46
CA THR A 358 -23.33 22.02 -14.36
C THR A 358 -22.91 21.53 -12.98
N GLN A 359 -21.78 20.82 -12.88
CA GLN A 359 -21.20 20.48 -11.57
C GLN A 359 -20.24 21.58 -11.11
N PRO A 360 -20.49 22.26 -9.98
CA PRO A 360 -19.61 23.31 -9.50
C PRO A 360 -18.23 22.73 -9.17
N SER A 361 -17.18 23.40 -9.65
CA SER A 361 -15.83 23.23 -9.15
C SER A 361 -15.85 23.42 -7.63
N PRO A 362 -15.14 22.59 -6.83
CA PRO A 362 -14.98 22.88 -5.42
C PRO A 362 -14.28 24.23 -5.32
N GLU A 363 -14.96 25.18 -4.69
CA GLU A 363 -14.42 26.50 -4.39
C GLU A 363 -13.07 26.35 -3.70
N LYS A 364 -12.11 27.16 -4.14
CA LYS A 364 -10.86 27.34 -3.41
C LYS A 364 -11.24 27.77 -2.00
N GLY A 365 -10.92 26.96 -1.00
CA GLY A 365 -11.00 27.38 0.39
C GLY A 365 -10.07 28.57 0.60
N GLU A 366 -10.66 29.75 0.71
CA GLU A 366 -10.07 30.88 1.42
C GLU A 366 -10.21 30.57 2.92
N GLY A 367 -9.09 30.63 3.65
CA GLY A 367 -9.00 30.36 5.10
C GLY A 367 -7.59 30.06 5.54
#